data_AF-A0A529JZV5-F1
#
_entry.id   AF-A0A529JZV5-F1
#
_cell.length_a   1.000
_cell.length_b   1.000
_cell.length_c   1.000
_cell.angle_alpha   90.00
_cell.angle_beta   90.00
_cell.angle_gamma   90.00
#
_symmetry.space_group_name_H-M   'P 1'
#
loop_
_entity.id
_entity.type
_entity.pdbx_description
1 polymer ?
#
loop_
_entity_poly.entity_id
_entity_poly.type
_entity_poly.pdbx_seq_one_letter_code
_entity_poly.pdbx_strand_id
1 'polypeptide(L)'
;PHHLIVLTEEGGTSHTSIRHEAGSLYDGMDRPGALTFVPAGAERLGFYRDVNLSYSALWIDPDIGLPGCERLRDLPILVNKEDAVIATLLSSLRDEMALGHKPDTAYVEHLVALVSLRVANLNRDQHASVRHGCLSRRALGRVRDHINAHVNSDISLSELAAVADMAVDSFARRFKATTGLAPYA
;
A
#
# COMPACT_ATOMS: atom_id res chain seq x y z
N PRO A 1 -1.56 0.86 -24.14
CA PRO A 1 -1.67 0.83 -22.65
C PRO A 1 -0.26 0.85 -22.04
N HIS A 2 -0.04 1.56 -20.92
CA HIS A 2 1.28 1.73 -20.29
C HIS A 2 1.26 1.17 -18.86
N HIS A 3 2.41 0.71 -18.36
CA HIS A 3 2.59 0.59 -16.92
C HIS A 3 2.58 1.99 -16.31
N LEU A 4 2.01 2.12 -15.11
CA LEU A 4 1.91 3.40 -14.42
C LEU A 4 2.47 3.28 -13.01
N ILE A 5 3.39 4.17 -12.67
CA ILE A 5 3.87 4.40 -11.32
C ILE A 5 3.43 5.80 -10.89
N VAL A 6 2.78 5.90 -9.74
CA VAL A 6 2.34 7.16 -9.14
C VAL A 6 2.99 7.32 -7.78
N LEU A 7 3.60 8.48 -7.54
CA LEU A 7 4.15 8.89 -6.26
C LEU A 7 3.38 10.10 -5.75
N THR A 8 2.78 10.00 -4.58
CA THR A 8 2.23 11.16 -3.87
C THR A 8 3.38 12.00 -3.33
N GLU A 9 3.47 13.25 -3.75
CA GLU A 9 4.58 14.15 -3.45
C GLU A 9 4.28 15.00 -2.21
N GLU A 10 3.10 15.61 -2.18
CA GLU A 10 2.65 16.46 -1.08
C GLU A 10 1.17 16.21 -0.76
N GLY A 11 0.77 16.59 0.45
CA GLY A 11 -0.62 16.52 0.88
C GLY A 11 -1.11 15.09 1.09
N GLY A 12 -2.40 14.83 0.83
CA GLY A 12 -2.98 13.50 1.00
C GLY A 12 -4.50 13.46 0.80
N THR A 13 -5.10 12.38 1.31
CA THR A 13 -6.55 12.20 1.38
C THR A 13 -6.99 11.90 2.80
N SER A 14 -8.24 12.24 3.15
CA SER A 14 -8.85 11.77 4.39
C SER A 14 -9.31 10.32 4.29
N HIS A 15 -9.59 9.87 3.05
CA HIS A 15 -9.90 8.48 2.74
C HIS A 15 -9.61 8.15 1.27
N THR A 16 -9.00 7.00 1.03
CA THR A 16 -8.79 6.41 -0.30
C THR A 16 -9.22 4.95 -0.24
N SER A 17 -10.10 4.55 -1.16
CA SER A 17 -10.47 3.16 -1.40
C SER A 17 -10.17 2.79 -2.85
N ILE A 18 -9.30 1.80 -3.05
CA ILE A 18 -8.97 1.26 -4.37
C ILE A 18 -9.53 -0.14 -4.49
N ARG A 19 -10.23 -0.39 -5.60
CA ARG A 19 -10.82 -1.68 -5.94
C ARG A 19 -10.30 -2.15 -7.29
N HIS A 20 -10.15 -3.46 -7.43
CA HIS A 20 -9.84 -4.13 -8.69
C HIS A 20 -10.74 -5.35 -8.77
N GLU A 21 -11.47 -5.47 -9.87
CA GLU A 21 -12.56 -6.46 -10.03
C GLU A 21 -13.56 -6.38 -8.84
N ALA A 22 -13.98 -7.52 -8.30
CA ALA A 22 -14.87 -7.60 -7.15
C ALA A 22 -14.16 -7.29 -5.80
N GLY A 23 -12.83 -7.24 -5.77
CA GLY A 23 -12.02 -7.14 -4.55
C GLY A 23 -11.65 -5.70 -4.14
N SER A 24 -11.43 -5.50 -2.84
CA SER A 24 -10.79 -4.29 -2.31
C SER A 24 -9.28 -4.48 -2.28
N LEU A 25 -8.53 -3.59 -2.92
CA LEU A 25 -7.06 -3.58 -2.92
C LEU A 25 -6.48 -2.70 -1.81
N TYR A 26 -7.17 -1.62 -1.46
CA TYR A 26 -6.71 -0.67 -0.46
C TYR A 26 -7.88 0.09 0.14
N ASP A 27 -7.81 0.34 1.45
CA ASP A 27 -8.73 1.19 2.18
C ASP A 27 -7.91 1.91 3.28
N GLY A 28 -7.71 3.21 3.11
CA GLY A 28 -6.80 3.98 3.96
C GLY A 28 -6.70 5.45 3.57
N MET A 29 -5.50 6.02 3.58
CA MET A 29 -5.24 7.43 3.28
C MET A 29 -3.95 7.54 2.46
N ASP A 30 -3.93 8.43 1.47
CA ASP A 30 -2.70 8.77 0.77
C ASP A 30 -1.91 9.82 1.56
N ARG A 31 -0.59 9.67 1.55
CA ARG A 31 0.37 10.55 2.23
C ARG A 31 1.59 10.75 1.33
N PRO A 32 2.41 11.78 1.59
CA PRO A 32 3.67 11.96 0.87
C PRO A 32 4.53 10.71 0.95
N GLY A 33 5.11 10.31 -0.17
CA GLY A 33 5.90 9.06 -0.30
C GLY A 33 5.07 7.82 -0.65
N ALA A 34 3.73 7.89 -0.62
CA ALA A 34 2.89 6.78 -1.02
C ALA A 34 3.06 6.47 -2.52
N LEU A 35 3.41 5.24 -2.82
CA LEU A 35 3.69 4.72 -4.16
C LEU A 35 2.58 3.76 -4.61
N THR A 36 2.10 3.96 -5.83
CA THR A 36 1.17 3.04 -6.49
C THR A 36 1.77 2.57 -7.81
N PHE A 37 1.72 1.27 -8.07
CA PHE A 37 2.06 0.67 -9.36
C PHE A 37 0.81 0.01 -9.95
N VAL A 38 0.57 0.26 -11.24
CA VAL A 38 -0.50 -0.35 -12.03
C VAL A 38 0.12 -0.96 -13.29
N PRO A 39 0.00 -2.29 -13.48
CA PRO A 39 0.51 -2.92 -14.69
C PRO A 39 -0.34 -2.53 -15.91
N ALA A 40 0.27 -2.54 -17.09
CA ALA A 40 -0.39 -2.19 -18.33
C ALA A 40 -1.60 -3.11 -18.57
N GLY A 41 -2.76 -2.50 -18.86
CA GLY A 41 -4.00 -3.23 -19.12
C GLY A 41 -4.82 -3.61 -17.88
N ALA A 42 -4.32 -3.37 -16.67
CA ALA A 42 -5.12 -3.57 -15.46
C ALA A 42 -6.06 -2.39 -15.19
N GLU A 43 -7.30 -2.69 -14.81
CA GLU A 43 -8.32 -1.70 -14.49
C GLU A 43 -8.53 -1.60 -12.98
N ARG A 44 -8.51 -0.38 -12.44
CA ARG A 44 -8.82 -0.12 -11.03
C ARG A 44 -9.84 1.00 -10.89
N LEU A 45 -10.67 0.89 -9.87
CA LEU A 45 -11.58 1.95 -9.45
C LEU A 45 -11.04 2.58 -8.16
N GLY A 46 -10.91 3.90 -8.15
CA GLY A 46 -10.46 4.66 -6.99
C GLY A 46 -11.56 5.60 -6.49
N PHE A 47 -11.84 5.55 -5.19
CA PHE A 47 -12.66 6.51 -4.48
C PHE A 47 -11.77 7.31 -3.54
N TYR A 48 -11.86 8.64 -3.62
CA TYR A 48 -11.03 9.54 -2.84
C TYR A 48 -11.90 10.58 -2.13
N ARG A 49 -11.55 10.93 -0.89
CA ARG A 49 -12.23 11.94 -0.08
C ARG A 49 -11.26 13.00 0.41
N ASP A 50 -11.73 14.25 0.43
CA ASP A 50 -10.99 15.45 0.85
C ASP A 50 -9.59 15.51 0.22
N VAL A 51 -9.56 15.40 -1.10
CA VAL A 51 -8.31 15.32 -1.86
C VAL A 51 -7.62 16.66 -1.85
N ASN A 52 -6.44 16.70 -1.23
CA ASN A 52 -5.52 17.81 -1.32
C ASN A 52 -4.11 17.24 -1.46
N LEU A 53 -3.74 16.81 -2.66
CA LEU A 53 -2.45 16.20 -2.93
C LEU A 53 -1.89 16.61 -4.29
N SER A 54 -0.56 16.56 -4.39
CA SER A 54 0.18 16.58 -5.66
C SER A 54 0.86 15.23 -5.86
N TYR A 55 1.00 14.81 -7.12
CA TYR A 55 1.65 13.54 -7.44
C TYR A 55 2.48 13.64 -8.71
N SER A 56 3.51 12.80 -8.78
CA SER A 56 4.27 12.52 -10.00
C SER A 56 3.79 11.19 -10.58
N ALA A 57 3.71 11.11 -11.90
CA ALA A 57 3.33 9.90 -12.61
C ALA A 57 4.34 9.56 -13.69
N LEU A 58 4.80 8.31 -13.69
CA LEU A 58 5.71 7.75 -14.68
C LEU A 58 4.96 6.67 -15.48
N TRP A 59 4.81 6.92 -16.78
CA TRP A 59 4.26 5.96 -17.73
C TRP A 59 5.40 5.24 -18.44
N ILE A 60 5.37 3.91 -18.42
CA ILE A 60 6.40 3.07 -19.03
C ILE A 60 5.73 2.20 -20.10
N ASP A 61 6.28 2.20 -21.30
CA ASP A 61 5.84 1.33 -22.39
C ASP A 61 6.07 -0.14 -21.99
N PRO A 62 5.06 -1.02 -22.02
CA PRO A 62 5.19 -2.42 -21.61
C PRO A 62 6.11 -3.25 -22.51
N ASP A 63 6.46 -2.75 -23.69
CA ASP A 63 7.34 -3.41 -24.64
C ASP A 63 8.74 -2.77 -24.67
N ILE A 64 9.04 -1.86 -23.73
CA ILE A 64 10.37 -1.24 -23.61
C ILE A 64 11.43 -2.28 -23.18
N GLY A 65 12.54 -2.32 -23.90
CA GLY A 65 13.64 -3.26 -23.66
C GLY A 65 14.61 -2.88 -22.54
N LEU A 66 14.14 -2.17 -21.50
CA LEU A 66 14.99 -1.74 -20.38
C LEU A 66 15.01 -2.78 -19.25
N PRO A 67 16.15 -2.94 -18.54
CA PRO A 67 16.26 -3.93 -17.47
C PRO A 67 15.18 -3.79 -16.39
N GLY A 68 14.55 -4.90 -16.02
CA GLY A 68 13.53 -4.98 -14.98
C GLY A 68 12.12 -4.63 -15.46
N CYS A 69 11.95 -4.00 -16.63
CA CYS A 69 10.64 -3.67 -17.17
C CYS A 69 9.86 -4.92 -17.57
N GLU A 70 10.55 -5.98 -18.02
CA GLU A 70 9.95 -7.27 -18.37
C GLU A 70 9.18 -7.90 -17.21
N ARG A 71 9.58 -7.61 -15.97
CA ARG A 71 8.95 -8.15 -14.76
C ARG A 71 7.67 -7.42 -14.38
N LEU A 72 7.46 -6.19 -14.86
CA LEU A 72 6.33 -5.34 -14.47
C LEU A 72 4.99 -5.89 -14.95
N ARG A 73 4.98 -6.63 -16.07
CA ARG A 73 3.77 -7.19 -16.68
C ARG A 73 3.06 -8.18 -15.77
N ASP A 74 3.82 -8.96 -15.01
CA ASP A 74 3.29 -10.04 -14.17
C ASP A 74 3.06 -9.61 -12.71
N LEU A 75 3.34 -8.34 -12.37
CA LEU A 75 3.13 -7.82 -11.03
C LEU A 75 1.66 -7.47 -10.79
N PRO A 76 1.12 -7.72 -9.59
CA PRO A 76 -0.20 -7.22 -9.22
C PRO A 76 -0.18 -5.70 -9.10
N ILE A 77 -1.36 -5.08 -9.08
CA ILE A 77 -1.48 -3.67 -8.66
C ILE A 77 -0.94 -3.56 -7.23
N LEU A 78 0.00 -2.64 -7.05
CA LEU A 78 0.52 -2.28 -5.73
C LEU A 78 -0.05 -0.92 -5.36
N VAL A 79 -0.65 -0.80 -4.19
CA VAL A 79 -1.24 0.46 -3.72
C VAL A 79 -0.60 0.85 -2.40
N ASN A 80 -0.29 2.15 -2.27
CA ASN A 80 0.19 2.77 -1.02
C ASN A 80 1.42 2.04 -0.42
N LYS A 81 2.36 1.66 -1.30
CA LYS A 81 3.69 1.15 -0.91
C LYS A 81 4.62 2.32 -0.59
N GLU A 82 5.77 2.03 -0.02
CA GLU A 82 6.80 3.01 0.26
C GLU A 82 8.15 2.47 -0.23
N ASP A 83 8.89 3.30 -0.95
CA ASP A 83 10.30 3.05 -1.27
C ASP A 83 11.01 4.40 -1.41
N ALA A 84 11.92 4.68 -0.47
CA ALA A 84 12.58 5.98 -0.40
C ALA A 84 13.43 6.28 -1.66
N VAL A 85 13.99 5.26 -2.30
CA VAL A 85 14.84 5.47 -3.49
C VAL A 85 13.99 5.73 -4.71
N ILE A 86 12.88 4.99 -4.90
CA ILE A 86 11.92 5.32 -5.96
C ILE A 86 11.41 6.75 -5.75
N ALA A 87 11.06 7.12 -4.52
CA ALA A 87 10.61 8.46 -4.20
C ALA A 87 11.65 9.52 -4.60
N THR A 88 12.90 9.36 -4.15
CA THR A 88 13.98 10.29 -4.51
C THR A 88 14.20 10.39 -6.01
N LEU A 89 14.24 9.27 -6.74
CA LEU A 89 14.47 9.28 -8.18
C LEU A 89 13.36 10.04 -8.93
N LEU A 90 12.09 9.77 -8.59
CA LEU A 90 10.96 10.45 -9.24
C LEU A 90 10.90 11.93 -8.87
N SER A 91 11.12 12.29 -7.60
CA SER A 91 11.14 13.69 -7.17
C SER A 91 12.31 14.45 -7.81
N SER A 92 13.51 13.85 -7.92
CA SER A 92 14.65 14.47 -8.60
C SER A 92 14.37 14.73 -10.07
N LEU A 93 13.83 13.74 -10.79
CA LEU A 93 13.43 13.91 -12.19
C LEU A 93 12.38 15.02 -12.34
N ARG A 94 11.36 15.04 -11.47
CA ARG A 94 10.35 16.10 -11.45
C ARG A 94 10.99 17.47 -11.24
N ASP A 95 11.87 17.61 -10.27
CA ASP A 95 12.50 18.89 -9.92
C ASP A 95 13.37 19.41 -11.06
N GLU A 96 14.14 18.54 -11.72
CA GLU A 96 14.90 18.89 -12.92
C GLU A 96 14.00 19.37 -14.05
N MET A 97 12.89 18.67 -14.31
CA MET A 97 11.92 19.07 -15.33
C MET A 97 11.22 20.39 -14.99
N ALA A 98 10.90 20.63 -13.71
CA ALA A 98 10.30 21.88 -13.24
C ALA A 98 11.25 23.08 -13.40
N LEU A 99 12.57 22.85 -13.34
CA LEU A 99 13.59 23.85 -13.64
C LEU A 99 13.80 24.07 -15.15
N GLY A 100 13.05 23.37 -16.01
CA GLY A 100 13.14 23.48 -17.46
C GLY A 100 14.28 22.66 -18.07
N HIS A 101 14.95 21.82 -17.28
CA HIS A 101 15.93 20.88 -17.82
C HIS A 101 15.22 19.75 -18.56
N LYS A 102 15.78 19.38 -19.71
CA LYS A 102 15.38 18.18 -20.43
C LYS A 102 16.40 17.10 -20.10
N PRO A 103 16.06 16.11 -19.27
CA PRO A 103 16.98 15.03 -18.93
C PRO A 103 17.36 14.28 -20.21
N ASP A 104 18.63 13.86 -20.28
CA ASP A 104 19.09 13.07 -21.41
C ASP A 104 18.49 11.67 -21.39
N THR A 105 18.56 10.99 -22.53
CA THR A 105 17.98 9.65 -22.70
C THR A 105 18.59 8.65 -21.72
N ALA A 106 19.91 8.70 -21.51
CA ALA A 106 20.60 7.74 -20.66
C ALA A 106 20.15 7.86 -19.20
N TYR A 107 19.99 9.09 -18.70
CA TYR A 107 19.46 9.37 -17.37
C TYR A 107 18.08 8.75 -17.18
N VAL A 108 17.17 9.00 -18.12
CA VAL A 108 15.79 8.47 -18.05
C VAL A 108 15.79 6.95 -18.12
N GLU A 109 16.60 6.34 -19.01
CA GLU A 109 16.70 4.88 -19.14
C GLU A 109 17.20 4.22 -17.85
N HIS A 110 18.25 4.77 -17.23
CA HIS A 110 18.79 4.24 -15.98
C HIS A 110 17.81 4.41 -14.81
N LEU A 111 17.13 5.56 -14.74
CA LEU A 111 16.10 5.81 -13.74
C LEU A 111 14.95 4.80 -13.89
N VAL A 112 14.43 4.62 -15.11
CA VAL A 112 13.33 3.69 -15.39
C VAL A 112 13.74 2.26 -15.06
N ALA A 113 14.95 1.83 -15.43
CA ALA A 113 15.46 0.50 -15.12
C ALA A 113 15.55 0.27 -13.60
N LEU A 114 16.12 1.23 -12.86
CA LEU A 114 16.27 1.13 -11.40
C LEU A 114 14.91 1.12 -10.69
N VAL A 115 13.99 2.01 -11.09
CA VAL A 115 12.62 2.06 -10.56
C VAL A 115 11.91 0.73 -10.82
N SER A 116 11.99 0.20 -12.04
CA SER A 116 11.32 -1.06 -12.42
C SER A 116 11.84 -2.25 -11.61
N LEU A 117 13.16 -2.36 -11.44
CA LEU A 117 13.77 -3.39 -10.61
C LEU A 117 13.32 -3.32 -9.14
N ARG A 118 13.19 -2.10 -8.59
CA ARG A 118 12.74 -1.90 -7.20
C ARG A 118 11.26 -2.20 -7.04
N VAL A 119 10.39 -1.74 -7.95
CA VAL A 119 8.96 -2.08 -7.95
C VAL A 119 8.75 -3.60 -7.98
N ALA A 120 9.52 -4.32 -8.81
CA ALA A 120 9.46 -5.78 -8.86
C ALA A 120 9.86 -6.47 -7.54
N ASN A 121 10.63 -5.80 -6.68
CA ASN A 121 11.00 -6.30 -5.36
C ASN A 121 9.99 -5.92 -4.26
N LEU A 122 9.25 -4.82 -4.42
CA LEU A 122 8.17 -4.43 -3.48
C LEU A 122 7.08 -5.49 -3.35
N ASN A 123 6.88 -6.28 -4.40
CA ASN A 123 5.95 -7.41 -4.35
C ASN A 123 6.51 -8.58 -3.50
N ARG A 124 7.82 -8.78 -3.47
CA ARG A 124 8.45 -9.92 -2.79
C ARG A 124 8.36 -9.80 -1.26
N ASP A 125 8.40 -8.57 -0.74
CA ASP A 125 8.22 -8.30 0.70
C ASP A 125 6.80 -8.60 1.20
N GLN A 126 5.82 -8.77 0.29
CA GLN A 126 4.45 -9.17 0.63
C GLN A 126 4.36 -10.63 1.13
N HIS A 127 5.34 -11.48 0.83
CA HIS A 127 5.40 -12.82 1.43
C HIS A 127 5.95 -12.81 2.87
N ALA A 128 6.57 -11.72 3.33
CA ALA A 128 7.16 -11.63 4.67
C ALA A 128 6.38 -10.74 5.65
N SER A 129 5.48 -9.86 5.21
CA SER A 129 4.62 -9.13 6.14
C SER A 129 3.30 -8.68 5.49
N VAL A 130 2.27 -9.53 5.59
CA VAL A 130 0.91 -9.00 5.61
C VAL A 130 0.77 -8.25 6.94
N ARG A 131 1.02 -6.93 6.91
CA ARG A 131 0.73 -6.01 8.00
C ARG A 131 -0.79 -5.97 8.16
N HIS A 132 -1.35 -6.96 8.84
CA HIS A 132 -2.76 -7.00 9.20
C HIS A 132 -3.04 -5.77 10.07
N GLY A 133 -3.85 -4.82 9.57
CA GLY A 133 -4.07 -3.52 10.25
C GLY A 133 -4.59 -3.66 11.69
N CYS A 134 -4.46 -2.63 12.52
CA CYS A 134 -4.92 -2.68 13.91
C CYS A 134 -6.44 -2.95 14.04
N LEU A 135 -6.89 -3.37 15.22
CA LEU A 135 -8.31 -3.39 15.58
C LEU A 135 -8.86 -1.97 15.54
N SER A 136 -10.07 -1.80 15.00
CA SER A 136 -10.77 -0.51 15.09
C SER A 136 -11.06 -0.18 16.55
N ARG A 137 -11.11 1.11 16.91
CA ARG A 137 -11.45 1.55 18.29
C ARG A 137 -12.76 0.94 18.81
N ARG A 138 -13.74 0.77 17.91
CA ARG A 138 -15.04 0.17 18.23
C ARG A 138 -14.91 -1.33 18.52
N ALA A 139 -14.15 -2.07 17.72
CA ALA A 139 -13.89 -3.49 17.96
C ALA A 139 -13.08 -3.71 19.25
N LEU A 140 -12.05 -2.89 19.50
CA LEU A 140 -11.27 -2.94 20.75
C LEU A 140 -12.15 -2.62 21.98
N GLY A 141 -13.05 -1.64 21.87
CA GLY A 141 -14.03 -1.33 22.92
C GLY A 141 -14.90 -2.53 23.27
N ARG A 142 -15.54 -3.17 22.28
CA ARG A 142 -16.39 -4.35 22.50
C ARG A 142 -15.62 -5.51 23.13
N VAL A 143 -14.40 -5.76 22.68
CA VAL A 143 -13.54 -6.82 23.23
C VAL A 143 -13.18 -6.53 24.69
N ARG A 144 -12.79 -5.30 25.02
CA ARG A 144 -12.49 -4.90 26.40
C ARG A 144 -13.72 -5.01 27.31
N ASP A 145 -14.88 -4.58 26.83
CA ASP A 145 -16.13 -4.66 27.58
C ASP A 145 -16.52 -6.12 27.84
N HIS A 146 -16.30 -7.01 26.86
CA HIS A 146 -16.53 -8.45 27.00
C HIS A 146 -15.59 -9.10 28.01
N ILE A 147 -14.29 -8.77 27.98
CA ILE A 147 -13.30 -9.27 28.96
C ILE A 147 -13.67 -8.81 30.38
N ASN A 148 -14.01 -7.53 30.55
CA ASN A 148 -14.39 -6.99 31.84
C ASN A 148 -15.66 -7.65 32.41
N ALA A 149 -16.62 -7.99 31.55
CA ALA A 149 -17.85 -8.67 31.96
C ALA A 149 -17.64 -10.14 32.35
N HIS A 150 -16.55 -10.77 31.88
CA HIS A 150 -16.29 -12.21 32.02
C HIS A 150 -14.98 -12.53 32.74
N VAL A 151 -14.51 -11.62 33.61
CA VAL A 151 -13.20 -11.73 34.30
C VAL A 151 -13.06 -12.97 35.20
N ASN A 152 -14.18 -13.55 35.64
CA ASN A 152 -14.23 -14.73 36.51
C ASN A 152 -14.50 -16.04 35.75
N SER A 153 -14.41 -16.02 34.42
CA SER A 153 -14.66 -17.18 33.56
C SER A 153 -13.57 -17.34 32.51
N ASP A 154 -13.38 -18.57 32.03
CA ASP A 154 -12.46 -18.83 30.91
C ASP A 154 -13.01 -18.22 29.63
N ILE A 155 -12.24 -17.31 29.02
CA ILE A 155 -12.58 -16.65 27.75
C ILE A 155 -11.74 -17.27 26.65
N SER A 156 -12.40 -17.79 25.61
CA SER A 156 -11.72 -18.35 24.45
C SER A 156 -11.35 -17.27 23.42
N LEU A 157 -10.29 -17.50 22.65
CA LEU A 157 -9.92 -16.59 21.57
C LEU A 157 -11.01 -16.49 20.49
N SER A 158 -11.70 -17.60 20.23
CA SER A 158 -12.83 -17.65 19.28
C SER A 158 -13.98 -16.74 19.67
N GLU A 159 -14.28 -16.62 20.96
CA GLU A 159 -15.32 -15.72 21.46
C GLU A 159 -14.93 -14.26 21.27
N LEU A 160 -13.68 -13.90 21.58
CA LEU A 160 -13.16 -12.55 21.37
C LEU A 160 -13.14 -12.16 19.89
N ALA A 161 -12.80 -13.11 19.02
CA ALA A 161 -12.85 -12.92 17.57
C ALA A 161 -14.29 -12.71 17.07
N ALA A 162 -15.25 -13.47 17.60
CA ALA A 162 -16.67 -13.30 17.29
C ALA A 162 -17.20 -11.94 17.76
N VAL A 163 -16.82 -11.46 18.95
CA VAL A 163 -17.16 -10.11 19.45
C VAL A 163 -16.58 -9.00 18.55
N ALA A 164 -15.41 -9.26 17.96
CA ALA A 164 -14.78 -8.36 17.00
C ALA A 164 -15.36 -8.48 15.58
N ASP A 165 -16.23 -9.44 15.30
CA ASP A 165 -16.76 -9.81 13.97
C ASP A 165 -15.64 -10.20 12.98
N MET A 166 -14.75 -11.07 13.43
CA MET A 166 -13.52 -11.42 12.72
C MET A 166 -13.22 -12.92 12.82
N ALA A 167 -12.54 -13.46 11.80
CA ALA A 167 -11.94 -14.79 11.90
C ALA A 167 -10.82 -14.80 12.96
N VAL A 168 -10.67 -15.92 13.68
CA VAL A 168 -9.76 -16.09 14.84
C VAL A 168 -8.32 -15.69 14.53
N ASP A 169 -7.76 -16.16 13.42
CA ASP A 169 -6.39 -15.86 13.02
C ASP A 169 -6.18 -14.37 12.71
N SER A 170 -7.17 -13.75 12.08
CA SER A 170 -7.16 -12.31 11.80
C SER A 170 -7.28 -11.50 13.09
N PHE A 171 -8.11 -11.95 14.04
CA PHE A 171 -8.24 -11.32 15.34
C PHE A 171 -6.94 -11.39 16.13
N ALA A 172 -6.30 -12.57 16.22
CA ALA A 172 -5.07 -12.77 16.99
C ALA A 172 -3.96 -11.80 16.59
N ARG A 173 -3.76 -11.68 15.28
CA ARG A 173 -2.71 -10.85 14.67
C ARG A 173 -3.01 -9.36 14.86
N ARG A 174 -4.27 -8.95 14.66
CA ARG A 174 -4.69 -7.55 14.79
C ARG A 174 -4.78 -7.09 16.25
N PHE A 175 -5.14 -7.99 17.17
CA PHE A 175 -5.11 -7.74 18.61
C PHE A 175 -3.68 -7.47 19.09
N LYS A 176 -2.73 -8.36 18.76
CA LYS A 176 -1.30 -8.17 19.08
C LYS A 176 -0.74 -6.87 18.50
N ALA A 177 -1.10 -6.53 17.27
CA ALA A 177 -0.70 -5.27 16.65
C ALA A 177 -1.27 -4.03 17.35
N THR A 178 -2.41 -4.16 18.04
CA THR A 178 -3.10 -3.05 18.71
C THR A 178 -2.69 -2.89 20.17
N THR A 179 -2.50 -4.00 20.89
CA THR A 179 -2.25 -4.02 22.34
C THR A 179 -0.79 -4.30 22.70
N GLY A 180 0.03 -4.72 21.73
CA GLY A 180 1.40 -5.20 21.95
C GLY A 180 1.47 -6.60 22.59
N LEU A 181 0.34 -7.16 22.98
CA LEU A 181 0.23 -8.44 23.70
C LEU A 181 -0.48 -9.48 22.82
N ALA A 182 0.05 -10.69 22.78
CA ALA A 182 -0.70 -11.78 22.17
C ALA A 182 -1.95 -12.06 23.01
N PRO A 183 -3.13 -12.32 22.40
CA PRO A 183 -4.36 -12.56 23.15
C PRO A 183 -4.40 -13.91 23.89
N TYR A 184 -3.29 -14.63 23.93
CA TYR A 184 -3.07 -15.89 24.66
C TYR A 184 -2.12 -15.72 25.86
N ALA A 185 -1.88 -14.50 26.33
CA ALA A 185 -1.02 -14.22 27.46
C ALA A 185 -1.78 -14.25 28.79
#